data_AF-A0A953U179-F1
#
_entry.id   AF-A0A953U179-F1
#
_cell.length_a   1.000
_cell.length_b   1.000
_cell.length_c   1.000
_cell.angle_alpha   90.00
_cell.angle_beta   90.00
_cell.angle_gamma   90.00
#
_symmetry.space_group_name_H-M   'P 1'
#
loop_
_entity.id
_entity.type
_entity.pdbx_description
1 polymer ?
#
loop_
_entity_poly.entity_id
_entity_poly.type
_entity_poly.pdbx_seq_one_letter_code
_entity_poly.pdbx_strand_id
1 'polypeptide(L)'
;MSTAAIPISPLPAQSPESTKASSRYTDAYREARAVVWIGQIIKTIGWILGTIVGSAAVAAYVEQPELRRIAPATEAVPLALAICAIIAVLVFWVWGVLVCSKGNHLKASLDCAVNSSPFLSNEQRAKVMSLN
;
A
#
# COMPACT_ATOMS: atom_id res chain seq x y z
N MET A 1 27.48 -16.44 -49.19
CA MET A 1 26.82 -15.39 -48.38
C MET A 1 27.58 -15.32 -47.05
N SER A 2 28.41 -14.28 -46.89
CA SER A 2 29.27 -14.10 -45.71
C SER A 2 28.46 -13.42 -44.60
N THR A 3 28.20 -14.13 -43.51
CA THR A 3 27.60 -13.57 -42.29
C THR A 3 28.66 -12.74 -41.57
N ALA A 4 28.62 -11.42 -41.75
CA ALA A 4 29.42 -10.50 -40.96
C ALA A 4 28.98 -10.59 -39.50
N ALA A 5 29.92 -10.99 -38.63
CA ALA A 5 29.72 -10.95 -37.18
C ALA A 5 29.51 -9.49 -36.75
N ILE A 6 28.35 -9.20 -36.15
CA ILE A 6 28.06 -7.90 -35.56
C ILE A 6 29.04 -7.72 -34.39
N PRO A 7 29.92 -6.70 -34.39
CA PRO A 7 30.77 -6.43 -33.25
C PRO A 7 29.85 -6.02 -32.08
N ILE A 8 29.70 -6.91 -31.10
CA ILE A 8 29.13 -6.59 -29.80
C ILE A 8 30.09 -5.59 -29.16
N SER A 9 29.75 -4.30 -29.25
CA SER A 9 30.46 -3.26 -28.54
C SER A 9 30.44 -3.60 -27.04
N PRO A 10 31.60 -3.59 -26.34
CA PRO A 10 31.61 -3.79 -24.91
C PRO A 10 30.68 -2.77 -24.25
N LEU A 11 29.86 -3.25 -23.30
CA LEU A 11 28.95 -2.42 -22.50
C LEU A 11 29.65 -1.13 -22.09
N PRO A 12 29.06 0.06 -22.35
CA PRO A 12 29.68 1.30 -21.93
C PRO A 12 29.93 1.22 -20.42
N ALA A 13 31.19 1.39 -20.02
CA ALA A 13 31.59 1.42 -18.63
C ALA A 13 30.66 2.40 -17.88
N GLN A 14 30.07 1.95 -16.77
CA GLN A 14 29.08 2.72 -16.02
C GLN A 14 29.59 4.14 -15.76
N SER A 15 28.98 5.13 -16.41
CA SER A 15 29.33 6.52 -16.16
C SER A 15 28.87 6.88 -14.74
N PRO A 16 29.60 7.76 -14.02
CA PRO A 16 29.22 8.18 -12.67
C PRO A 16 27.80 8.78 -12.62
N GLU A 17 27.36 9.42 -13.70
CA GLU A 17 26.00 9.96 -13.86
C GLU A 17 24.93 8.86 -13.90
N SER A 18 25.20 7.75 -14.57
CA SER A 18 24.28 6.60 -14.67
C SER A 18 24.08 5.91 -13.31
N THR A 19 25.16 5.74 -12.55
CA THR A 19 25.10 5.17 -11.18
C THR A 19 24.28 6.06 -10.24
N LYS A 20 24.49 7.39 -10.28
CA LYS A 20 23.70 8.35 -9.48
C LYS A 20 22.21 8.31 -9.86
N ALA A 21 21.91 8.29 -11.15
CA ALA A 21 20.52 8.19 -11.62
C ALA A 21 19.85 6.91 -11.12
N SER A 22 20.53 5.75 -11.23
CA SER A 22 20.03 4.47 -10.73
C SER A 22 19.78 4.47 -9.22
N SER A 23 20.66 5.10 -8.42
CA SER A 23 20.47 5.22 -6.97
C SER A 23 19.22 6.04 -6.64
N ARG A 24 19.05 7.19 -7.31
CA ARG A 24 17.90 8.07 -7.09
C ARG A 24 16.57 7.38 -7.36
N TYR A 25 16.48 6.60 -8.45
CA TYR A 25 15.26 5.84 -8.73
C TYR A 25 15.02 4.73 -7.71
N THR A 26 16.07 4.04 -7.28
CA THR A 26 15.98 2.99 -6.24
C THR A 26 15.41 3.55 -4.93
N ASP A 27 15.88 4.72 -4.51
CA ASP A 27 15.39 5.38 -3.30
C ASP A 27 13.92 5.81 -3.47
N ALA A 28 13.53 6.33 -4.63
CA ALA A 28 12.13 6.67 -4.91
C ALA A 28 11.20 5.43 -4.90
N TYR A 29 11.65 4.26 -5.37
CA TYR A 29 10.87 3.01 -5.24
C TYR A 29 10.69 2.59 -3.79
N ARG A 30 11.71 2.79 -2.94
CA ARG A 30 11.62 2.50 -1.50
C ARG A 30 10.62 3.41 -0.82
N GLU A 31 10.63 4.71 -1.14
CA GLU A 31 9.65 5.67 -0.63
C GLU A 31 8.24 5.30 -1.07
N ALA A 32 8.03 5.01 -2.35
CA ALA A 32 6.73 4.61 -2.87
C ALA A 32 6.20 3.35 -2.19
N ARG A 33 7.08 2.37 -1.96
CA ARG A 33 6.77 1.15 -1.21
C ARG A 33 6.42 1.45 0.24
N ALA A 34 7.17 2.33 0.92
CA ALA A 34 6.88 2.73 2.30
C ALA A 34 5.47 3.36 2.42
N VAL A 35 5.08 4.21 1.47
CA VAL A 35 3.71 4.79 1.43
C VAL A 35 2.65 3.69 1.31
N VAL A 36 2.86 2.69 0.45
CA VAL A 36 1.94 1.55 0.33
C VAL A 36 1.83 0.79 1.65
N TRP A 37 2.96 0.54 2.33
CA TRP A 37 2.99 -0.13 3.63
C TRP A 37 2.25 0.66 4.71
N ILE A 38 2.40 1.99 4.75
CA ILE A 38 1.65 2.84 5.69
C ILE A 38 0.14 2.69 5.46
N GLY A 39 -0.31 2.71 4.19
CA GLY A 39 -1.71 2.48 3.87
C GLY A 39 -2.20 1.09 4.30
N GLN A 40 -1.35 0.06 4.22
CA GLN A 40 -1.67 -1.27 4.75
C GLN A 40 -1.78 -1.27 6.28
N ILE A 41 -0.86 -0.62 6.99
CA ILE A 41 -0.90 -0.49 8.45
C ILE A 41 -2.20 0.18 8.90
N ILE A 42 -2.60 1.27 8.25
CA ILE A 42 -3.85 1.98 8.58
C ILE A 42 -5.06 1.04 8.46
N LYS A 43 -5.15 0.25 7.37
CA LYS A 43 -6.22 -0.74 7.19
C LYS A 43 -6.19 -1.80 8.29
N THR A 44 -5.01 -2.31 8.62
CA THR A 44 -4.84 -3.33 9.65
C THR A 44 -5.27 -2.82 11.03
N ILE A 45 -4.89 -1.59 11.39
CA ILE A 45 -5.31 -0.95 12.66
C ILE A 45 -6.84 -0.80 12.69
N GLY A 46 -7.44 -0.34 11.59
CA GLY A 46 -8.89 -0.24 11.47
C GLY A 46 -9.60 -1.57 11.72
N TRP A 47 -9.12 -2.65 11.11
CA TRP A 47 -9.65 -4.00 11.32
C TRP A 47 -9.49 -4.49 12.76
N ILE A 48 -8.33 -4.28 13.37
CA ILE A 48 -8.08 -4.69 14.77
C ILE A 48 -9.05 -3.96 15.71
N LEU A 49 -9.11 -2.63 15.62
CA LEU A 49 -9.98 -1.81 16.48
C LEU A 49 -11.45 -2.15 16.26
N GLY A 50 -11.89 -2.27 15.02
CA GLY A 50 -13.27 -2.63 14.70
C GLY A 50 -13.65 -4.02 15.20
N THR A 51 -12.74 -4.99 15.13
CA THR A 51 -12.99 -6.34 15.64
C THR A 51 -13.12 -6.35 17.16
N ILE A 52 -12.25 -5.62 17.87
CA ILE A 52 -12.29 -5.51 19.34
C ILE A 52 -13.59 -4.84 19.78
N VAL A 53 -13.91 -3.67 19.22
CA VAL A 53 -15.12 -2.92 19.59
C VAL A 53 -16.39 -3.67 19.17
N GLY A 54 -16.41 -4.23 17.96
CA GLY A 54 -17.54 -4.99 17.45
C GLY A 54 -17.81 -6.26 18.28
N SER A 55 -16.78 -7.02 18.64
CA SER A 55 -16.94 -8.20 19.50
C SER A 55 -17.42 -7.84 20.90
N ALA A 56 -16.91 -6.75 21.50
CA ALA A 56 -17.40 -6.26 22.79
C ALA A 56 -18.87 -5.82 22.74
N ALA A 57 -19.29 -5.14 21.66
CA ALA A 57 -20.69 -4.74 21.48
C ALA A 57 -21.63 -5.95 21.35
N VAL A 58 -21.20 -6.99 20.63
CA VAL A 58 -21.97 -8.25 20.50
C VAL A 58 -22.02 -8.99 21.83
N ALA A 59 -20.91 -9.10 22.56
CA ALA A 59 -20.89 -9.76 23.88
C ALA A 59 -21.85 -9.07 24.87
N ALA A 60 -21.81 -7.73 24.93
CA ALA A 60 -22.72 -6.95 25.76
C ALA A 60 -24.20 -7.15 25.38
N TYR A 61 -24.50 -7.37 24.11
CA TYR A 61 -25.85 -7.67 23.65
C TYR A 61 -26.33 -9.07 24.06
N VAL A 62 -25.44 -10.07 24.05
CA VAL A 62 -25.77 -11.46 24.37
C VAL A 62 -25.94 -11.68 25.89
N GLU A 63 -25.14 -11.02 26.72
CA GLU A 63 -25.09 -11.26 28.18
C GLU A 63 -26.23 -10.63 28.99
N GLN A 64 -27.06 -9.76 28.41
CA GLN A 64 -28.12 -9.04 29.14
C GLN A 64 -29.57 -9.37 28.71
N PRO A 65 -30.01 -10.65 28.74
CA PRO A 65 -31.37 -11.02 28.35
C PRO A 65 -32.45 -10.49 29.31
N GLU A 66 -32.15 -10.37 30.62
CA GLU A 66 -33.14 -9.94 31.63
C GLU A 66 -33.35 -8.42 31.64
N LEU A 67 -32.31 -7.63 31.41
CA LEU A 67 -32.41 -6.16 31.30
C LEU A 67 -33.18 -5.72 30.03
N ARG A 68 -33.16 -6.53 28.96
CA ARG A 68 -33.96 -6.29 27.73
C ARG A 68 -35.46 -6.23 27.98
N ARG A 69 -35.98 -7.06 28.89
CA ARG A 69 -37.42 -7.14 29.15
C ARG A 69 -37.98 -5.93 29.91
N ILE A 70 -37.11 -5.23 30.65
CA ILE A 70 -37.51 -4.19 31.60
C ILE A 70 -37.23 -2.79 31.03
N ALA A 71 -36.23 -2.65 30.15
CA ALA A 71 -35.86 -1.39 29.53
C ALA A 71 -35.52 -1.57 28.02
N PRO A 72 -36.51 -1.47 27.10
CA PRO A 72 -36.26 -1.62 25.67
C PRO A 72 -35.40 -0.49 25.08
N ALA A 73 -35.35 0.67 25.73
CA ALA A 73 -34.52 1.81 25.30
C ALA A 73 -33.00 1.51 25.37
N THR A 74 -32.57 0.60 26.24
CA THR A 74 -31.15 0.21 26.38
C THR A 74 -30.67 -0.74 25.28
N GLU A 75 -31.56 -1.34 24.48
CA GLU A 75 -31.16 -2.19 23.33
C GLU A 75 -30.53 -1.38 22.18
N ALA A 76 -30.84 -0.08 22.09
CA ALA A 76 -30.28 0.80 21.07
C ALA A 76 -28.77 1.03 21.26
N VAL A 77 -28.26 0.93 22.48
CA VAL A 77 -26.85 1.22 22.81
C VAL A 77 -25.87 0.21 22.17
N PRO A 78 -25.99 -1.11 22.38
CA PRO A 78 -25.08 -2.08 21.76
C PRO A 78 -25.21 -2.11 20.23
N LEU A 79 -26.43 -1.91 19.69
CA LEU A 79 -26.64 -1.81 18.25
C LEU A 79 -25.95 -0.56 17.66
N ALA A 80 -26.09 0.60 18.31
CA ALA A 80 -25.41 1.82 17.90
C ALA A 80 -23.88 1.67 17.97
N LEU A 81 -23.36 1.03 19.02
CA LEU A 81 -21.93 0.71 19.15
C LEU A 81 -21.44 -0.21 18.03
N ALA A 82 -22.19 -1.24 17.67
CA ALA A 82 -21.85 -2.13 16.57
C ALA A 82 -21.83 -1.39 15.21
N ILE A 83 -22.82 -0.53 14.95
CA ILE A 83 -22.86 0.31 13.74
C ILE A 83 -21.65 1.26 13.72
N CYS A 84 -21.35 1.93 14.83
CA CYS A 84 -20.18 2.80 14.95
C CYS A 84 -18.87 2.04 14.69
N ALA A 85 -18.74 0.80 15.17
CA ALA A 85 -17.56 -0.03 14.90
C ALA A 85 -17.41 -0.32 13.40
N ILE A 86 -18.50 -0.69 12.71
CA ILE A 86 -18.49 -0.93 11.26
C ILE A 86 -18.09 0.33 10.50
N ILE A 87 -18.68 1.48 10.85
CA ILE A 87 -18.36 2.77 10.22
C ILE A 87 -16.88 3.10 10.44
N ALA A 88 -16.36 2.91 11.66
CA ALA A 88 -14.95 3.14 11.94
C ALA A 88 -14.04 2.27 11.06
N VAL A 89 -14.31 0.97 10.94
CA VAL A 89 -13.55 0.08 10.04
C VAL A 89 -13.57 0.60 8.61
N LEU A 90 -14.75 0.97 8.10
CA LEU A 90 -14.90 1.48 6.75
C LEU A 90 -14.10 2.78 6.54
N VAL A 91 -14.13 3.71 7.49
CA VAL A 91 -13.37 4.97 7.41
C VAL A 91 -11.87 4.70 7.37
N PHE A 92 -11.35 3.89 8.30
CA PHE A 92 -9.92 3.52 8.31
C PHE A 92 -9.53 2.76 7.04
N TRP A 93 -10.42 1.89 6.55
CA TRP A 93 -10.17 1.13 5.33
C TRP A 93 -10.08 2.03 4.09
N VAL A 94 -11.04 2.94 3.90
CA VAL A 94 -11.04 3.92 2.81
C VAL A 94 -9.79 4.78 2.87
N TRP A 95 -9.45 5.29 4.06
CA TRP A 95 -8.26 6.12 4.23
C TRP A 95 -6.98 5.38 3.86
N GLY A 96 -6.84 4.13 4.32
CA GLY A 96 -5.69 3.31 3.99
C GLY A 96 -5.62 2.95 2.49
N VAL A 97 -6.76 2.74 1.83
CA VAL A 97 -6.82 2.55 0.37
C VAL A 97 -6.36 3.80 -0.37
N LEU A 98 -6.79 4.99 0.05
CA LEU A 98 -6.35 6.26 -0.55
C LEU A 98 -4.84 6.46 -0.42
N VAL A 99 -4.26 6.15 0.74
CA VAL A 99 -2.81 6.21 0.97
C VAL A 99 -2.07 5.19 0.08
N CYS A 100 -2.52 3.94 0.03
CA CYS A 100 -1.94 2.94 -0.89
C CYS A 100 -2.00 3.39 -2.35
N SER A 101 -3.12 4.02 -2.77
CA SER A 101 -3.29 4.53 -4.13
C SER A 101 -2.23 5.57 -4.49
N LYS A 102 -1.88 6.47 -3.57
CA LYS A 102 -0.80 7.45 -3.81
C LYS A 102 0.56 6.78 -3.99
N GLY A 103 0.89 5.77 -3.19
CA GLY A 103 2.13 5.00 -3.35
C GLY A 103 2.18 4.24 -4.68
N ASN A 104 1.07 3.62 -5.09
CA ASN A 104 0.98 2.92 -6.37
C ASN A 104 1.06 3.86 -7.57
N HIS A 105 0.46 5.05 -7.47
CA HIS A 105 0.58 6.05 -8.53
C HIS A 105 2.02 6.56 -8.68
N LEU A 106 2.74 6.73 -7.57
CA LEU A 106 4.17 7.07 -7.59
C LEU A 106 4.99 5.97 -8.25
N LYS A 107 4.75 4.69 -7.92
CA LYS A 107 5.41 3.55 -8.60
C LYS A 107 5.19 3.58 -10.11
N ALA A 108 3.95 3.75 -10.56
CA ALA A 108 3.65 3.82 -11.99
C ALA A 108 4.33 5.00 -12.70
N SER A 109 4.43 6.15 -12.03
CA SER A 109 5.18 7.31 -12.54
C SER A 109 6.68 7.02 -12.64
N LEU A 110 7.24 6.32 -11.64
CA LEU A 110 8.63 5.88 -11.65
C LEU A 110 8.92 4.86 -12.76
N ASP A 111 8.01 3.92 -13.03
CA ASP A 111 8.13 2.98 -14.15
C ASP A 111 8.27 3.73 -15.49
N CYS A 112 7.41 4.73 -15.73
CA CYS A 112 7.49 5.59 -16.90
C CYS A 112 8.80 6.40 -16.95
N ALA A 113 9.23 6.97 -15.82
CA ALA A 113 10.45 7.78 -15.74
C ALA A 113 11.73 6.96 -15.94
N VAL A 114 11.78 5.72 -15.45
CA VAL A 114 12.92 4.81 -15.66
C VAL A 114 12.97 4.35 -17.11
N ASN A 115 11.83 3.98 -17.69
CA ASN A 115 11.76 3.50 -19.08
C ASN A 115 12.19 4.57 -20.10
N SER A 116 11.89 5.84 -19.82
CA SER A 116 12.23 6.97 -20.69
C SER A 116 13.59 7.63 -20.37
N SER A 117 14.33 7.14 -19.37
CA SER A 117 15.56 7.79 -18.90
C SER A 117 16.72 7.64 -19.90
N PRO A 118 17.31 8.73 -20.41
CA PRO A 118 18.45 8.66 -21.33
C PRO A 118 19.77 8.27 -20.64
N PHE A 119 19.79 8.25 -19.29
CA PHE A 119 20.99 7.99 -18.49
C PHE A 119 21.15 6.52 -18.08
N LEU A 120 20.16 5.67 -18.39
CA LEU A 120 20.14 4.25 -18.02
C LEU A 120 20.22 3.37 -19.27
N SER A 121 21.13 2.39 -19.25
CA SER A 121 21.14 1.29 -20.21
C SER A 121 19.94 0.36 -19.98
N ASN A 122 19.65 -0.50 -20.95
CA ASN A 122 18.54 -1.46 -20.83
C ASN A 122 18.73 -2.42 -19.64
N GLU A 123 19.96 -2.84 -19.37
CA GLU A 123 20.30 -3.70 -18.22
C GLU A 123 20.07 -2.97 -16.90
N GLN A 124 20.41 -1.67 -16.83
CA GLN A 124 20.19 -0.86 -15.63
C GLN A 124 18.71 -0.57 -15.41
N ARG A 125 17.94 -0.30 -16.47
CA ARG A 125 16.48 -0.17 -16.40
C ARG A 125 15.85 -1.45 -15.86
N ALA A 126 16.23 -2.61 -16.39
CA ALA A 126 15.73 -3.90 -15.92
C ALA A 126 16.06 -4.12 -14.42
N LYS A 127 17.29 -3.79 -14.01
CA LYS A 127 17.70 -3.89 -12.61
C LYS A 127 16.89 -2.97 -11.70
N VAL A 128 16.66 -1.71 -12.09
CA VAL A 128 15.88 -0.75 -11.30
C VAL A 128 14.39 -1.15 -11.27
N MET A 129 13.82 -1.61 -12.38
CA MET A 129 12.42 -2.05 -12.46
C MET A 129 12.13 -3.34 -11.69
N SER A 130 13.14 -4.19 -11.46
CA SER A 130 12.99 -5.37 -10.58
C SER A 130 12.70 -5.02 -9.11
N LEU A 131 12.82 -3.73 -8.74
CA LEU A 131 12.54 -3.23 -7.39
C LEU A 131 11.07 -2.85 -7.17
N ASN A 132 10.19 -3.05 -8.16
CA ASN A 132 8.77 -2.75 -8.02
C ASN A 132 8.11 -3.66 -6.95
#